data_AF-A0A2L0I428-F1
#
_entry.id   AF-A0A2L0I428-F1
#
_cell.length_a   1.000
_cell.length_b   1.000
_cell.length_c   1.000
_cell.angle_alpha   90.00
_cell.angle_beta   90.00
_cell.angle_gamma   90.00
#
_symmetry.space_group_name_H-M   'P 1'
#
loop_
_entity.id
_entity.type
_entity.pdbx_description
1 polymer ?
#
loop_
_entity_poly.entity_id
_entity_poly.type
_entity_poly.pdbx_seq_one_letter_code
_entity_poly.pdbx_strand_id
1 'polypeptide(L)'
;MLKMTDVLGKNFVQNFAQALVSSTDLNAEQLNQGILNASDSALKDAIVHFFNQIDAIEAAKSLEIPAERIVALQQGIALKDEQYLADTAKVVALCLAMETGSLDQVEVYDCLQDYPM
;
A
#
# COMPACT_ATOMS: atom_id res chain seq x y z
N MET A 1 -7.67 1.00 17.40
CA MET A 1 -6.82 0.39 16.37
C MET A 1 -7.24 1.01 15.05
N LEU A 2 -6.35 1.76 14.39
CA LEU A 2 -6.68 2.51 13.19
C LEU A 2 -6.13 1.72 11.98
N LYS A 3 -7.04 1.30 11.11
CA LYS A 3 -6.72 0.51 9.92
C LYS A 3 -6.48 1.45 8.74
N MET A 4 -5.61 1.10 7.79
CA MET A 4 -5.37 1.95 6.61
C MET A 4 -6.64 2.11 5.78
N THR A 5 -7.49 1.08 5.78
CA THR A 5 -8.85 1.14 5.23
C THR A 5 -9.76 2.19 5.87
N ASP A 6 -9.56 2.52 7.14
CA ASP A 6 -10.29 3.59 7.85
C ASP A 6 -9.71 4.97 7.52
N VAL A 7 -8.39 5.07 7.36
CA VAL A 7 -7.67 6.30 6.96
C VAL A 7 -8.12 6.80 5.60
N LEU A 8 -8.16 5.91 4.61
CA LEU A 8 -8.44 6.25 3.21
C LEU A 8 -9.94 6.15 2.87
N GLY A 9 -10.71 5.52 3.75
CA GLY A 9 -12.15 5.36 3.62
C GLY A 9 -12.56 4.20 2.71
N LYS A 10 -13.70 3.59 3.05
CA LYS A 10 -14.24 2.38 2.40
C LYS A 10 -14.45 2.50 0.88
N ASN A 11 -14.74 3.70 0.38
CA ASN A 11 -14.90 3.91 -1.06
C ASN A 11 -13.57 3.78 -1.78
N PHE A 12 -12.51 4.40 -1.26
CA PHE A 12 -11.17 4.29 -1.84
C PHE A 12 -10.70 2.82 -1.85
N VAL A 13 -10.87 2.14 -0.73
CA VAL A 13 -10.45 0.74 -0.55
C VAL A 13 -11.12 -0.21 -1.54
N GLN A 14 -12.44 -0.05 -1.78
CA GLN A 14 -13.15 -0.87 -2.76
C GLN A 14 -12.65 -0.62 -4.19
N ASN A 15 -12.43 0.65 -4.56
CA ASN A 15 -11.87 0.99 -5.86
C ASN A 15 -10.44 0.45 -6.02
N PHE A 16 -9.62 0.52 -4.96
CA PHE A 16 -8.27 -0.02 -4.94
C PHE A 16 -8.25 -1.55 -5.14
N ALA A 17 -9.05 -2.28 -4.36
CA ALA A 17 -9.14 -3.74 -4.47
C ALA A 17 -9.60 -4.16 -5.87
N GLN A 18 -10.60 -3.47 -6.42
CA GLN A 18 -11.09 -3.73 -7.76
C GLN A 18 -10.05 -3.41 -8.85
N ALA A 19 -9.30 -2.31 -8.71
CA ALA A 19 -8.23 -1.95 -9.63
C ALA A 19 -7.08 -2.97 -9.60
N LEU A 20 -6.70 -3.43 -8.39
CA LEU A 20 -5.66 -4.42 -8.20
C LEU A 20 -6.02 -5.77 -8.85
N VAL A 21 -7.27 -6.21 -8.72
CA VAL A 21 -7.75 -7.48 -9.30
C VAL A 21 -7.96 -7.38 -10.82
N SER A 22 -8.36 -6.22 -11.32
CA SER A 22 -8.70 -6.05 -12.74
C SER A 22 -7.48 -5.80 -13.63
N SER A 23 -6.25 -5.96 -13.11
CA SER A 23 -4.98 -5.58 -13.77
C SER A 23 -5.05 -4.20 -14.43
N THR A 24 -5.93 -3.33 -13.93
CA THR A 24 -6.12 -2.00 -14.44
C THR A 24 -5.05 -1.18 -13.75
N ASP A 25 -4.24 -0.46 -14.53
CA ASP A 25 -3.20 0.44 -14.04
C ASP A 25 -3.69 1.08 -12.75
N LEU A 26 -3.14 0.61 -11.63
CA LEU A 26 -3.61 1.02 -10.33
C LEU A 26 -3.32 2.51 -10.29
N ASN A 27 -4.36 3.34 -10.43
CA ASN A 27 -4.19 4.77 -10.68
C ASN A 27 -3.33 5.35 -9.56
N ALA A 28 -2.02 5.44 -9.81
CA ALA A 28 -1.05 5.88 -8.81
C ALA A 28 -1.42 7.29 -8.35
N GLU A 29 -1.99 8.09 -9.26
CA GLU A 29 -2.60 9.38 -8.96
C GLU A 29 -3.75 9.29 -7.95
N GLN A 30 -4.69 8.35 -8.09
CA GLN A 30 -5.78 8.19 -7.13
C GLN A 30 -5.25 7.79 -5.76
N LEU A 31 -4.28 6.88 -5.71
CA LEU A 31 -3.63 6.48 -4.46
C LEU A 31 -2.88 7.64 -3.80
N ASN A 32 -2.10 8.38 -4.58
CA ASN A 32 -1.39 9.57 -4.10
C ASN A 32 -2.37 10.62 -3.58
N GLN A 33 -3.47 10.89 -4.30
CA GLN A 33 -4.51 11.79 -3.84
C GLN A 33 -5.20 11.29 -2.56
N GLY A 34 -5.45 9.99 -2.43
CA GLY A 34 -5.95 9.38 -1.20
C GLY A 34 -5.02 9.64 -0.01
N ILE A 35 -3.72 9.44 -0.21
CA ILE A 35 -2.68 9.65 0.80
C ILE A 35 -2.55 11.14 1.17
N LEU A 36 -2.57 12.04 0.20
CA LEU A 36 -2.47 13.49 0.42
C LEU A 36 -3.70 14.04 1.17
N ASN A 37 -4.89 13.53 0.83
CA ASN A 37 -6.15 13.91 1.46
C ASN A 37 -6.38 13.26 2.84
N ALA A 38 -5.68 12.16 3.14
CA ALA A 38 -5.74 11.54 4.46
C ALA A 38 -5.18 12.45 5.56
N SER A 39 -5.66 12.27 6.80
CA SER A 39 -5.09 12.98 7.94
C SER A 39 -3.66 12.50 8.22
N ASP A 40 -2.71 13.42 8.37
CA ASP A 40 -1.30 13.09 8.62
C ASP A 40 -1.11 12.19 9.86
N SER A 41 -1.85 12.48 10.92
CA SER A 41 -1.86 11.68 12.15
C SER A 41 -2.39 10.28 11.93
N ALA A 42 -3.49 10.14 11.18
CA ALA A 42 -4.12 8.85 10.89
C ALA A 42 -3.26 7.99 9.96
N LEU A 43 -2.68 8.61 8.92
CA LEU A 43 -1.75 7.96 8.00
C LEU A 43 -0.50 7.47 8.74
N LYS A 44 0.09 8.32 9.59
CA LYS A 44 1.22 7.95 10.43
C LYS A 44 0.89 6.78 11.34
N ASP A 45 -0.23 6.83 12.05
CA ASP A 45 -0.64 5.75 12.96
C ASP A 45 -0.81 4.43 12.22
N ALA A 46 -1.46 4.46 11.05
CA ALA A 46 -1.65 3.27 10.21
C ALA A 46 -0.34 2.70 9.66
N ILE A 47 0.60 3.55 9.20
CA ILE A 47 1.91 3.10 8.71
C ILE A 47 2.75 2.51 9.85
N VAL A 48 2.82 3.18 11.00
CA VAL A 48 3.54 2.67 12.18
C VAL A 48 2.95 1.34 12.61
N HIS A 49 1.61 1.24 12.66
CA HIS A 49 0.92 0.00 13.01
C HIS A 49 1.17 -1.12 12.00
N PHE A 50 1.27 -0.80 10.71
CA PHE A 50 1.61 -1.75 9.67
C PHE A 50 3.03 -2.31 9.85
N PHE A 51 4.03 -1.44 10.03
CA PHE A 51 5.41 -1.86 10.29
C PHE A 51 5.64 -2.51 11.66
N ASN A 52 4.67 -2.47 12.57
CA ASN A 52 4.68 -3.28 13.79
C ASN A 52 4.23 -4.73 13.55
N GLN A 53 3.51 -5.00 12.46
CA GLN A 53 3.01 -6.33 12.12
C GLN A 53 3.90 -7.06 11.10
N ILE A 54 4.65 -6.32 10.30
CA ILE A 54 5.54 -6.87 9.28
C ILE A 54 6.96 -6.39 9.48
N ASP A 55 7.93 -7.13 8.96
CA ASP A 55 9.32 -6.70 8.96
C ASP A 55 9.53 -5.60 7.91
N ALA A 56 9.86 -4.39 8.37
CA ALA A 56 10.05 -3.23 7.49
C ALA A 56 11.17 -3.46 6.46
N ILE A 57 12.22 -4.20 6.81
CA ILE A 57 13.35 -4.45 5.91
C ILE A 57 12.94 -5.44 4.82
N GLU A 58 12.16 -6.47 5.17
CA GLU A 58 11.61 -7.40 4.18
C GLU A 58 10.60 -6.70 3.27
N ALA A 59 9.74 -5.85 3.82
CA ALA A 59 8.81 -5.02 3.03
C ALA A 59 9.56 -4.11 2.06
N ALA A 60 10.64 -3.48 2.52
CA ALA A 60 11.48 -2.60 1.70
C ALA A 60 12.11 -3.36 0.53
N LYS A 61 12.60 -4.58 0.75
CA LYS A 61 13.14 -5.42 -0.32
C LYS A 61 12.06 -5.78 -1.35
N SER A 62 10.89 -6.23 -0.88
CA SER A 62 9.78 -6.61 -1.78
C SER A 62 9.22 -5.43 -2.57
N LEU A 63 9.25 -4.23 -2.00
CA LEU A 63 8.76 -3.00 -2.65
C LEU A 63 9.85 -2.22 -3.40
N GLU A 64 11.08 -2.73 -3.43
CA GLU A 64 12.25 -2.08 -4.02
C GLU A 64 12.47 -0.66 -3.45
N ILE A 65 12.26 -0.49 -2.15
CA ILE A 65 12.46 0.76 -1.41
C ILE A 65 13.83 0.69 -0.73
N PRO A 66 14.69 1.73 -0.85
CA PRO A 66 15.97 1.75 -0.15
C PRO A 66 15.76 1.79 1.37
N ALA A 67 16.59 1.04 2.11
CA ALA A 67 16.48 0.88 3.55
C ALA A 67 16.53 2.22 4.33
N GLU A 68 17.25 3.21 3.82
CA GLU A 68 17.30 4.54 4.44
C GLU A 68 15.92 5.23 4.43
N ARG A 69 15.14 5.03 3.36
CA ARG A 69 13.79 5.59 3.21
C ARG A 69 12.76 4.80 4.00
N ILE A 70 12.90 3.47 4.09
CA ILE A 70 11.96 2.67 4.88
C ILE A 70 12.03 3.02 6.37
N VAL A 71 13.21 3.35 6.89
CA VAL A 71 13.36 3.79 8.28
C VAL A 71 12.63 5.12 8.52
N ALA A 72 12.68 6.05 7.57
CA ALA A 72 11.92 7.30 7.65
C ALA A 72 10.39 7.05 7.60
N LEU A 73 9.94 6.16 6.71
CA LEU A 73 8.54 5.76 6.58
C LEU A 73 8.04 5.05 7.84
N GLN A 74 8.84 4.18 8.44
CA GLN A 74 8.52 3.49 9.69
C GLN A 74 8.31 4.46 10.85
N GLN A 75 9.04 5.58 10.87
CA GLN A 75 8.87 6.64 11.87
C GLN A 75 7.68 7.57 11.56
N GLY A 76 7.03 7.38 10.42
CA GLY A 76 5.94 8.22 9.93
C GLY A 76 6.39 9.65 9.63
N ILE A 77 7.65 9.81 9.18
CA ILE A 77 8.24 11.13 8.90
C ILE A 77 7.99 11.47 7.43
N ALA A 78 7.51 12.70 7.19
CA ALA A 78 7.43 13.28 5.84
C ALA A 78 6.71 12.39 4.81
N LEU A 79 5.69 11.64 5.24
CA LEU A 79 5.00 10.63 4.42
C LEU A 79 4.39 11.20 3.13
N LYS A 80 4.07 12.51 3.13
CA LYS A 80 3.46 13.23 2.01
C LYS A 80 4.46 14.07 1.19
N ASP A 81 5.73 14.11 1.57
CA ASP A 81 6.75 14.83 0.79
C ASP A 81 6.91 14.16 -0.57
N GLU A 82 7.12 14.96 -1.62
CA GLU A 82 7.31 14.44 -3.00
C GLU A 82 8.38 13.36 -3.09
N GLN A 83 9.45 13.47 -2.28
CA GLN A 83 10.46 12.42 -2.24
C GLN A 83 9.84 11.10 -1.73
N TYR A 84 9.12 11.09 -0.62
CA TYR A 84 8.63 9.86 0.00
C TYR A 84 7.29 9.39 -0.54
N LEU A 85 6.53 10.25 -1.23
CA LEU A 85 5.16 9.96 -1.65
C LEU A 85 5.05 8.66 -2.47
N ALA A 86 5.99 8.42 -3.38
CA ALA A 86 6.02 7.19 -4.18
C ALA A 86 6.25 5.94 -3.31
N ASP A 87 7.12 6.02 -2.31
CA ASP A 87 7.39 4.91 -1.40
C ASP A 87 6.24 4.72 -0.40
N THR A 88 5.67 5.82 0.11
CA THR A 88 4.46 5.81 0.94
C THR A 88 3.33 5.14 0.19
N ALA A 89 3.14 5.45 -1.10
CA ALA A 89 2.13 4.82 -1.94
C ALA A 89 2.34 3.31 -2.04
N LYS A 90 3.57 2.84 -2.25
CA LYS A 90 3.89 1.41 -2.25
C LYS A 90 3.55 0.73 -0.91
N VAL A 91 3.94 1.34 0.21
CA VAL A 91 3.66 0.83 1.56
C VAL A 91 2.16 0.79 1.84
N VAL A 92 1.44 1.86 1.49
CA VAL A 92 0.00 1.97 1.66
C VAL A 92 -0.72 0.95 0.77
N ALA A 93 -0.30 0.76 -0.48
CA ALA A 93 -0.85 -0.23 -1.38
C ALA A 93 -0.68 -1.65 -0.82
N LEU A 94 0.52 -1.98 -0.32
CA LEU A 94 0.78 -3.27 0.33
C LEU A 94 -0.09 -3.45 1.58
N CYS A 95 -0.17 -2.42 2.43
CA CYS A 95 -1.00 -2.43 3.63
C CYS A 95 -2.47 -2.67 3.28
N LEU A 96 -3.01 -1.95 2.30
CA LEU A 96 -4.37 -2.14 1.82
C LEU A 96 -4.59 -3.53 1.26
N ALA A 97 -3.68 -4.04 0.43
CA ALA A 97 -3.79 -5.35 -0.17
C ALA A 97 -3.78 -6.47 0.88
N MET A 98 -2.98 -6.34 1.94
CA MET A 98 -3.00 -7.24 3.09
C MET A 98 -4.28 -7.12 3.92
N GLU A 99 -4.74 -5.90 4.21
CA GLU A 99 -5.95 -5.66 5.02
C GLU A 99 -7.24 -6.11 4.31
N THR A 100 -7.28 -5.99 2.98
CA THR A 100 -8.43 -6.38 2.15
C THR A 100 -8.37 -7.81 1.67
N GLY A 101 -7.26 -8.51 1.87
CA GLY A 101 -7.01 -9.82 1.25
C GLY A 101 -7.01 -9.75 -0.28
N SER A 102 -6.73 -8.58 -0.87
CA SER A 102 -6.69 -8.44 -2.34
C SER A 102 -5.49 -9.14 -2.94
N LEU A 103 -4.39 -9.31 -2.19
CA LEU A 103 -3.22 -10.09 -2.63
C LEU A 103 -3.60 -11.55 -2.98
N ASP A 104 -4.43 -12.18 -2.17
CA ASP A 104 -4.92 -13.56 -2.38
C ASP A 104 -5.78 -13.68 -3.65
N GLN A 105 -6.38 -12.57 -4.10
CA GLN A 105 -7.20 -12.53 -5.31
C GLN A 105 -6.41 -12.18 -6.58
N VAL A 106 -5.19 -11.67 -6.44
CA VAL A 106 -4.28 -11.34 -7.56
C VAL A 106 -3.46 -12.56 -7.95
N GLU A 107 -3.13 -13.43 -6.99
CA GLU A 107 -2.52 -14.71 -7.28
C GLU A 107 -3.55 -15.67 -7.87
N VAL A 108 -3.38 -16.06 -9.14
CA VAL A 108 -3.72 -17.36 -9.78
C VAL A 108 -4.39 -17.23 -11.16
N TYR A 109 -5.14 -16.18 -11.49
CA TYR A 109 -5.91 -16.22 -12.76
C TYR A 109 -5.08 -15.97 -14.04
N ASP A 110 -4.03 -15.16 -13.98
CA ASP A 110 -3.25 -14.79 -15.17
C ASP A 110 -2.04 -15.71 -15.45
N CYS A 111 -1.50 -16.40 -14.43
CA CYS A 111 -0.34 -17.29 -14.59
C CYS A 111 -0.68 -18.73 -15.01
N LEU A 112 -1.96 -19.13 -15.03
CA LEU A 112 -2.37 -20.52 -15.32
C LEU A 112 -3.02 -20.73 -16.69
N GLN A 113 -3.25 -19.68 -17.49
CA GLN A 113 -3.87 -19.85 -18.82
C GLN A 113 -2.87 -20.16 -19.94
N ASP A 114 -1.57 -19.94 -19.74
CA ASP A 114 -0.54 -20.17 -20.77
C ASP A 114 0.28 -21.46 -20.55
N TYR A 115 -0.20 -22.39 -19.71
CA TYR A 115 0.39 -23.74 -19.65
C TYR A 115 -0.34 -24.64 -20.66
N PRO A 116 0.26 -24.98 -21.82
CA PRO A 116 -0.24 -26.11 -22.59
C PRO A 116 -0.05 -27.39 -21.77
N MET A 117 -1.14 -28.14 -21.58
CA MET A 117 -1.09 -29.54 -21.13
C MET A 117 -0.20 -30.38 -22.05
#